data_AF-A0A850PBC3-F1
#
_entry.id   AF-A0A850PBC3-F1
#
_cell.length_a   1.000
_cell.length_b   1.000
_cell.length_c   1.000
_cell.angle_alpha   90.00
_cell.angle_beta   90.00
_cell.angle_gamma   90.00
#
_symmetry.space_group_name_H-M   'P 1'
#
loop_
_entity.id
_entity.type
_entity.pdbx_description
1 polymer ?
#
loop_
_entity_poly.entity_id
_entity_poly.type
_entity_poly.pdbx_seq_one_letter_code
_entity_poly.pdbx_strand_id
1 'polypeptide(L)'
;ARAADRAGRLPDLLLQINTGSEPQKAGALPEEADAFITLCRTRFGASVRGLMCIPPEGTDPMPHFTLLADMARAHGLPVVSMGMSGDFEQAIAAGATHVRVGSAIFGARPAADPAAPTPLRDESRPG
;
A
#
# COMPACT_ATOMS: atom_id res chain seq x y z
N ALA A 1 9.32 13.01 -2.33
CA ALA A 1 9.51 14.27 -3.08
C ALA A 1 11.00 14.56 -3.27
N ARG A 2 11.75 15.01 -2.26
CA ARG A 2 13.17 15.41 -2.39
C ARG A 2 14.09 14.42 -3.12
N ALA A 3 13.93 13.11 -2.88
CA ALA A 3 14.71 12.09 -3.56
C ALA A 3 14.39 11.98 -5.06
N ALA A 4 13.11 12.12 -5.43
CA ALA A 4 12.66 12.13 -6.81
C ALA A 4 13.06 13.44 -7.53
N ASP A 5 12.99 14.57 -6.83
CA ASP A 5 13.44 15.87 -7.34
C ASP A 5 14.94 15.83 -7.69
N ARG A 6 15.76 15.19 -6.85
CA ARG A 6 17.19 14.95 -7.13
C ARG A 6 17.43 13.96 -8.28
N ALA A 7 16.57 12.97 -8.44
CA ALA A 7 16.72 11.94 -9.48
C ALA A 7 16.10 12.35 -10.83
N GLY A 8 15.35 13.46 -10.89
CA GLY A 8 14.63 13.90 -12.09
C GLY A 8 13.50 12.97 -12.54
N ARG A 9 13.08 12.02 -11.69
CA ARG A 9 12.01 11.06 -12.01
C ARG A 9 11.22 10.66 -10.77
N LEU A 10 9.91 10.49 -10.92
CA LEU A 10 9.04 9.92 -9.90
C LEU A 10 8.77 8.44 -10.26
N PRO A 11 8.84 7.50 -9.30
CA PRO A 11 8.30 6.16 -9.52
C PRO A 11 6.77 6.20 -9.61
N ASP A 12 6.18 5.12 -10.11
CA ASP A 12 4.76 4.87 -9.95
C ASP A 12 4.43 4.81 -8.44
N LEU A 13 3.39 5.55 -8.07
CA LEU A 13 2.91 5.72 -6.71
C LEU A 13 1.56 5.05 -6.56
N LEU A 14 1.42 4.32 -5.46
CA LEU A 14 0.15 3.87 -4.94
C LEU A 14 -0.11 4.64 -3.64
N LEU A 15 -1.36 4.98 -3.35
CA LEU A 15 -1.76 5.69 -2.14
C LEU A 15 -2.39 4.73 -1.13
N GLN A 16 -1.93 4.79 0.12
CA GLN A 16 -2.44 3.91 1.18
C GLN A 16 -3.69 4.45 1.82
N ILE A 17 -4.74 3.65 1.80
CA ILE A 17 -6.00 3.93 2.50
C ILE A 17 -6.11 2.98 3.68
N ASN A 18 -6.28 3.54 4.87
CA ASN A 18 -6.56 2.80 6.10
C ASN A 18 -8.06 2.47 6.15
N THR A 19 -8.47 1.48 5.37
CA THR A 19 -9.89 1.10 5.22
C THR A 19 -10.57 0.64 6.50
N GLY A 20 -9.81 0.32 7.55
CA GLY A 20 -10.31 -0.09 8.86
C GLY A 20 -10.31 1.02 9.92
N SER A 21 -9.82 2.23 9.58
CA SER A 21 -9.65 3.35 10.51
C SER A 21 -8.91 2.97 11.80
N GLU A 22 -7.96 2.03 11.69
CA GLU A 22 -7.18 1.54 12.80
C GLU A 22 -6.10 2.58 13.16
N PRO A 23 -6.10 3.20 14.36
CA PRO A 23 -5.18 4.28 14.70
C PRO A 23 -3.70 3.86 14.66
N GLN A 24 -3.42 2.57 14.82
CA GLN A 24 -2.09 1.98 14.71
C GLN A 24 -1.60 1.77 13.26
N LYS A 25 -2.46 1.90 12.25
CA LYS A 25 -2.11 1.65 10.85
C LYS A 25 -1.90 2.94 10.06
N ALA A 26 -0.91 2.90 9.18
CA ALA A 26 -0.62 3.99 8.25
C ALA A 26 -1.67 4.03 7.12
N GLY A 27 -1.84 5.23 6.55
CA GLY A 27 -2.72 5.49 5.41
C GLY A 27 -3.72 6.60 5.71
N ALA A 28 -4.26 7.21 4.67
CA ALA A 28 -5.35 8.17 4.79
C ALA A 28 -6.62 7.45 5.26
N LEU A 29 -7.42 8.11 6.10
CA LEU A 29 -8.72 7.58 6.51
C LEU A 29 -9.69 7.58 5.31
N PRO A 30 -10.68 6.68 5.27
CA PRO A 30 -11.65 6.61 4.18
C PRO A 30 -12.35 7.94 3.92
N GLU A 31 -12.72 8.66 4.97
CA GLU A 31 -13.37 9.97 4.92
C GLU A 31 -12.45 11.09 4.39
N GLU A 32 -11.13 10.92 4.48
CA GLU A 32 -10.13 11.87 3.98
C GLU A 32 -9.57 11.46 2.61
N ALA A 33 -9.87 10.25 2.15
CA ALA A 33 -9.26 9.62 0.99
C ALA A 33 -9.44 10.46 -0.29
N ASP A 34 -10.64 10.98 -0.53
CA ASP A 34 -10.93 11.76 -1.74
C ASP A 34 -10.10 13.04 -1.84
N ALA A 35 -10.00 13.78 -0.73
CA ALA A 35 -9.19 14.99 -0.64
C ALA A 35 -7.70 14.65 -0.80
N PHE A 36 -7.25 13.57 -0.16
CA PHE A 36 -5.86 13.11 -0.24
C PHE A 36 -5.48 12.66 -1.66
N ILE A 37 -6.30 11.86 -2.32
CA ILE A 37 -6.09 11.41 -3.70
C ILE A 37 -6.01 12.61 -4.64
N THR A 38 -6.94 13.55 -4.52
CA THR A 38 -6.96 14.78 -5.34
C THR A 38 -5.70 15.62 -5.15
N LEU A 39 -5.27 15.80 -3.91
CA LEU A 39 -4.02 16.52 -3.58
C LEU A 39 -2.80 15.81 -4.19
N CYS A 40 -2.69 14.51 -4.01
CA CYS A 40 -1.59 13.72 -4.56
C CYS A 40 -1.57 13.74 -6.09
N ARG A 41 -2.73 13.64 -6.76
CA ARG A 41 -2.81 13.74 -8.22
C ARG A 41 -2.42 15.13 -8.71
N THR A 42 -2.80 16.19 -7.99
CA THR A 42 -2.39 17.57 -8.30
C THR A 42 -0.87 17.73 -8.20
N ARG A 43 -0.26 17.12 -7.18
CA ARG A 43 1.18 17.25 -6.91
C ARG A 43 2.06 16.34 -7.76
N PHE A 44 1.63 15.10 -8.00
CA PHE A 44 2.45 14.03 -8.58
C PHE A 44 1.97 13.57 -9.97
N GLY A 45 0.83 14.09 -10.43
CA GLY A 45 0.29 13.86 -11.77
C GLY A 45 0.04 12.39 -12.07
N ALA A 46 0.44 11.97 -13.29
CA ALA A 46 0.26 10.63 -13.81
C ALA A 46 1.03 9.54 -13.04
N SER A 47 1.95 9.93 -12.16
CA SER A 47 2.68 8.98 -11.31
C SER A 47 1.79 8.38 -10.23
N VAL A 48 0.65 9.00 -9.90
CA VAL A 48 -0.34 8.35 -9.02
C VAL A 48 -1.11 7.33 -9.86
N ARG A 49 -0.80 6.05 -9.66
CA ARG A 49 -1.33 4.93 -10.47
C ARG A 49 -2.47 4.19 -9.80
N GLY A 50 -2.62 4.31 -8.49
CA GLY A 50 -3.53 3.43 -7.78
C GLY A 50 -3.63 3.64 -6.30
N LEU A 51 -4.43 2.78 -5.69
CA LEU A 51 -4.63 2.70 -4.26
C LEU A 51 -4.10 1.35 -3.75
N MET A 52 -3.76 1.31 -2.46
CA MET A 52 -3.53 0.06 -1.76
C MET A 52 -4.12 0.10 -0.35
N CYS A 53 -4.47 -1.08 0.17
CA CYS A 53 -4.87 -1.22 1.57
C CYS A 53 -4.29 -2.51 2.18
N ILE A 54 -4.28 -2.53 3.51
CA ILE A 54 -4.04 -3.71 4.34
C ILE A 54 -5.20 -3.77 5.35
N PRO A 55 -6.21 -4.62 5.12
CA PRO A 55 -7.35 -4.75 6.02
C PRO A 55 -6.94 -5.12 7.46
N PRO A 56 -7.80 -4.85 8.46
CA PRO A 56 -7.64 -5.36 9.83
C PRO A 56 -7.39 -6.87 9.85
N GLU A 57 -6.51 -7.31 10.76
CA GLU A 57 -6.25 -8.73 10.93
C GLU A 57 -7.43 -9.39 11.64
N GLY A 58 -7.78 -10.62 11.23
CA GLY A 58 -8.84 -11.40 11.88
C GLY A 58 -10.27 -10.93 11.58
N THR A 59 -10.47 -9.99 10.67
CA THR A 59 -11.80 -9.57 10.19
C THR A 59 -12.01 -10.03 8.74
N ASP A 60 -13.27 -10.01 8.30
CA ASP A 60 -13.59 -10.19 6.88
C ASP A 60 -12.93 -9.06 6.05
N PRO A 61 -12.04 -9.37 5.09
CA PRO A 61 -11.38 -8.36 4.28
C PRO A 61 -12.27 -7.82 3.15
N MET A 62 -13.36 -8.52 2.79
CA MET A 62 -14.15 -8.22 1.60
C MET A 62 -14.78 -6.82 1.59
N PRO A 63 -15.31 -6.27 2.72
CA PRO A 63 -15.80 -4.90 2.77
C PRO A 63 -14.70 -3.87 2.48
N HIS A 64 -13.49 -4.12 2.99
CA HIS A 64 -12.33 -3.25 2.78
C HIS A 64 -11.83 -3.29 1.33
N PHE A 65 -11.87 -4.47 0.70
CA PHE A 65 -11.50 -4.62 -0.70
C PHE A 65 -12.50 -3.95 -1.64
N THR A 66 -13.79 -4.15 -1.39
CA THR A 66 -14.86 -3.48 -2.16
C THR A 66 -14.73 -1.96 -2.06
N LEU A 67 -14.53 -1.44 -0.84
CA LEU A 67 -14.34 -0.01 -0.61
C LEU A 67 -13.15 0.55 -1.40
N LEU A 68 -12.00 -0.12 -1.36
CA LEU A 68 -10.81 0.33 -2.08
C LEU A 68 -11.01 0.30 -3.60
N ALA A 69 -11.62 -0.76 -4.13
CA ALA A 69 -11.89 -0.91 -5.55
C ALA A 69 -12.87 0.16 -6.06
N ASP A 70 -13.90 0.47 -5.28
CA ASP A 70 -14.88 1.50 -5.60
C ASP A 70 -14.25 2.90 -5.61
N MET A 71 -13.42 3.23 -4.62
CA MET A 71 -12.65 4.48 -4.61
C MET A 71 -11.72 4.57 -5.83
N ALA A 72 -10.96 3.52 -6.12
CA ALA A 72 -10.05 3.53 -7.26
C ALA A 72 -10.81 3.75 -8.58
N ARG A 73 -11.97 3.12 -8.74
CA ARG A 73 -12.85 3.31 -9.90
C ARG A 73 -13.39 4.74 -9.98
N ALA A 74 -13.86 5.30 -8.87
CA ALA A 74 -14.37 6.67 -8.80
C ALA A 74 -13.30 7.71 -9.20
N HIS A 75 -12.03 7.45 -8.87
CA HIS A 75 -10.90 8.32 -9.22
C HIS A 75 -10.24 7.96 -10.56
N GLY A 76 -10.74 6.94 -11.28
CA GLY A 76 -10.18 6.49 -12.55
C GLY A 76 -8.76 5.93 -12.45
N LEU A 77 -8.40 5.36 -11.29
CA LEU A 77 -7.07 4.82 -11.03
C LEU A 77 -6.99 3.34 -11.44
N PRO A 78 -6.03 2.95 -12.31
CA PRO A 78 -5.98 1.60 -12.87
C PRO A 78 -5.43 0.54 -11.91
N VAL A 79 -4.74 0.92 -10.83
CA VAL A 79 -4.11 -0.04 -9.93
C VAL A 79 -4.84 -0.12 -8.59
N VAL A 80 -5.20 -1.35 -8.21
CA VAL A 80 -5.78 -1.68 -6.91
C VAL A 80 -4.92 -2.77 -6.29
N SER A 81 -4.08 -2.40 -5.34
CA SER A 81 -3.16 -3.31 -4.66
C SER A 81 -3.75 -3.75 -3.33
N MET A 82 -4.29 -4.96 -3.29
CA MET A 82 -4.91 -5.53 -2.11
C MET A 82 -4.84 -7.05 -2.18
N GLY A 83 -4.95 -7.72 -1.02
CA GLY A 83 -4.71 -9.14 -0.92
C GLY A 83 -3.25 -9.49 -0.63
N MET A 84 -3.09 -10.39 0.34
CA MET A 84 -1.87 -11.04 0.79
C MET A 84 -2.05 -12.57 0.70
N SER A 85 -1.06 -13.34 1.16
CA SER A 85 -1.08 -14.81 1.03
C SER A 85 -2.37 -15.50 1.52
N GLY A 86 -3.10 -14.92 2.50
CA GLY A 86 -4.29 -15.54 3.10
C GLY A 86 -5.63 -15.12 2.51
N ASP A 87 -5.67 -14.08 1.67
CA ASP A 87 -6.91 -13.44 1.22
C ASP A 87 -6.85 -12.95 -0.24
N PHE A 88 -5.80 -13.30 -1.00
CA PHE A 88 -5.64 -12.86 -2.39
C PHE A 88 -6.78 -13.31 -3.31
N GLU A 89 -7.42 -14.46 -3.07
CA GLU A 89 -8.56 -14.92 -3.88
C GLU A 89 -9.78 -14.00 -3.72
N GLN A 90 -10.07 -13.58 -2.49
CA GLN A 90 -11.12 -12.61 -2.19
C GLN A 90 -10.77 -11.24 -2.78
N ALA A 91 -9.49 -10.84 -2.69
CA ALA A 91 -9.01 -9.61 -3.31
C ALA A 91 -9.21 -9.63 -4.84
N ILE A 92 -8.90 -10.73 -5.52
CA ILE A 92 -9.13 -10.89 -6.96
C ILE A 92 -10.62 -10.79 -7.27
N ALA A 93 -11.48 -11.47 -6.50
CA ALA A 93 -12.93 -11.39 -6.66
C ALA A 93 -13.48 -9.96 -6.49
N ALA A 94 -12.85 -9.16 -5.63
CA ALA A 94 -13.16 -7.74 -5.41
C ALA A 94 -12.54 -6.79 -6.45
N GLY A 95 -11.76 -7.29 -7.42
CA GLY A 95 -11.16 -6.49 -8.49
C GLY A 95 -9.73 -6.01 -8.23
N ALA A 96 -8.96 -6.72 -7.40
CA ALA A 96 -7.53 -6.45 -7.24
C ALA A 96 -6.79 -6.62 -8.57
N THR A 97 -5.89 -5.69 -8.87
CA THR A 97 -4.97 -5.82 -10.02
C THR A 97 -3.57 -6.24 -9.58
N HIS A 98 -3.24 -6.05 -8.30
CA HIS A 98 -1.98 -6.47 -7.70
C HIS A 98 -2.25 -7.16 -6.37
N VAL A 99 -1.74 -8.38 -6.22
CA VAL A 99 -1.74 -9.15 -4.96
C VAL A 99 -0.32 -9.31 -4.44
N ARG A 100 -0.14 -9.42 -3.12
CA ARG A 100 1.18 -9.44 -2.46
C ARG A 100 1.40 -10.78 -1.76
N VAL A 101 1.96 -11.75 -2.47
CA VAL A 101 2.13 -13.11 -1.95
C VAL A 101 3.57 -13.32 -1.47
N GLY A 102 3.73 -13.66 -0.19
CA GLY A 102 5.03 -13.93 0.42
C GLY A 102 5.12 -15.36 0.93
N SER A 103 4.49 -15.62 2.07
CA SER A 103 4.55 -16.92 2.75
C SER A 103 4.06 -18.11 1.93
N ALA A 104 3.09 -17.91 1.02
CA ALA A 104 2.65 -19.00 0.14
C ALA A 104 3.68 -19.37 -0.94
N ILE A 105 4.65 -18.50 -1.23
CA ILE A 105 5.76 -18.76 -2.17
C ILE A 105 7.02 -19.20 -1.43
N PHE A 106 7.39 -18.49 -0.37
CA PHE A 106 8.68 -18.65 0.31
C PHE A 106 8.62 -19.43 1.63
N GLY A 107 7.43 -19.82 2.08
CA GLY A 107 7.23 -20.42 3.40
C GLY A 107 7.23 -19.41 4.54
N ALA A 108 7.24 -19.90 5.79
CA ALA A 108 7.23 -19.06 6.97
C ALA A 108 8.50 -18.20 7.06
N ARG A 109 8.36 -16.94 7.50
CA ARG A 109 9.52 -16.11 7.80
C ARG A 109 10.30 -16.75 8.96
N PRO A 110 11.63 -16.92 8.86
CA PRO A 110 12.43 -17.34 10.00
C PRO A 110 12.18 -16.38 11.16
N ALA A 111 12.09 -16.91 12.39
CA ALA A 111 12.09 -16.05 13.56
C ALA A 111 13.32 -15.14 13.49
N ALA A 112 13.16 -13.85 13.81
CA ALA A 112 14.30 -12.95 13.88
C ALA A 112 15.32 -13.56 14.85
N ASP A 113 16.51 -13.89 14.36
CA ASP A 113 17.58 -14.39 15.21
C ASP A 113 17.96 -13.25 16.17
N PRO A 114 17.75 -13.40 17.49
CA PRO A 114 18.13 -12.37 18.45
C PRO A 114 19.64 -12.09 18.46
N ALA A 115 20.46 -12.95 17.84
CA ALA A 115 21.91 -12.76 17.69
C ALA A 115 22.33 -12.15 16.35
N ALA A 116 21.42 -11.86 15.42
CA ALA A 116 21.78 -11.25 14.14
C ALA A 116 22.28 -9.81 14.37
N PRO A 117 23.48 -9.43 13.88
CA PRO A 117 24.01 -8.10 14.09
C PRO A 117 23.10 -7.07 13.42
N THR A 118 22.69 -6.04 14.18
CA THR A 118 21.98 -4.88 13.66
C THR A 118 22.74 -4.33 12.46
N PRO A 119 22.12 -4.19 11.27
CA PRO A 119 22.82 -3.68 10.11
C PRO A 119 23.36 -2.29 10.47
N LEU A 120 24.69 -2.11 10.40
CA LEU A 120 25.33 -0.84 10.67
C LEU A 120 24.69 0.21 9.75
N ARG A 121 24.12 1.26 10.37
CA ARG A 121 23.80 2.47 9.63
C ARG A 121 25.11 3.02 9.09
N ASP A 122 25.23 3.03 7.77
CA ASP A 122 26.33 3.69 7.08
C ASP A 122 26.20 5.21 7.30
N GLU A 123 26.86 5.73 8.34
CA GLU A 123 26.89 7.14 8.71
C GLU A 123 27.70 8.01 7.71
N SER A 124 28.21 7.42 6.62
CA SER A 124 28.98 8.15 5.60
C SER A 124 28.14 8.87 4.54
N ARG A 125 26.80 8.80 4.60
CA ARG A 125 25.93 9.51 3.65
C ARG A 125 25.61 10.93 4.14
N PRO A 126 26.03 11.99 3.42
CA PRO A 126 25.74 13.37 3.82
C PRO A 126 24.23 13.68 3.73
N GLY A 127 23.73 14.41 4.74
CA GLY A 127 22.33 14.80 4.93
C GLY A 127 21.82 15.92 4.02
#